data_AF-A0A938VRV7-F1
#
_entry.id   AF-A0A938VRV7-F1
#
_cell.length_a   1.000
_cell.length_b   1.000
_cell.length_c   1.000
_cell.angle_alpha   90.00
_cell.angle_beta   90.00
_cell.angle_gamma   90.00
#
_symmetry.space_group_name_H-M   'P 1'
#
loop_
_entity.id
_entity.type
_entity.pdbx_description
1 polymer ?
#
loop_
_entity_poly.entity_id
_entity_poly.type
_entity_poly.pdbx_seq_one_letter_code
_entity_poly.pdbx_strand_id
1 'polypeptide(L)' 'NVDTLIVGEGPHWTAVDAPERDLVIIYAGHYATETLGVRALGAMIAGEFQLPFRFIPSPTGL' A
#
# COMPACT_ATOMS: atom_id res chain seq x y z
N ASN A 1 -5.36 -1.85 20.36
CA ASN A 1 -6.63 -1.91 19.62
C ASN A 1 -6.62 -0.75 18.63
N VAL A 2 -7.07 -0.94 17.39
CA VAL A 2 -7.11 0.11 16.36
C VAL A 2 -8.54 0.22 15.82
N ASP A 3 -8.94 1.41 15.42
CA ASP A 3 -10.29 1.66 14.88
C ASP A 3 -10.35 1.38 13.37
N THR A 4 -9.20 1.37 12.68
CA THR A 4 -9.15 1.19 11.22
C THR A 4 -7.86 0.51 10.79
N LEU A 5 -7.99 -0.42 9.84
CA LEU A 5 -6.90 -1.11 9.16
C LEU A 5 -6.90 -0.72 7.67
N ILE A 6 -5.78 -0.18 7.17
CA ILE A 6 -5.59 0.15 5.75
C ILE A 6 -4.58 -0.84 5.18
N VAL A 7 -4.98 -1.60 4.16
CA VAL A 7 -4.19 -2.67 3.55
C VAL A 7 -4.38 -2.69 2.05
N GLY A 8 -3.49 -3.38 1.33
CA GLY A 8 -3.63 -3.54 -0.12
C GLY A 8 -4.82 -4.42 -0.47
N GLU A 9 -4.78 -5.67 -0.04
CA GLU A 9 -5.78 -6.69 -0.32
C GLU A 9 -6.10 -7.49 0.95
N GLY A 10 -7.18 -8.27 0.90
CA GLY A 10 -7.53 -9.20 1.95
C GLY A 10 -8.47 -10.30 1.45
N PRO A 11 -8.49 -11.44 2.15
CA PRO A 11 -9.37 -12.56 1.80
C PRO A 11 -10.83 -12.20 2.10
N HIS A 12 -11.79 -12.69 1.29
CA HIS A 12 -13.20 -12.28 1.38
C HIS A 12 -13.83 -12.35 2.79
N TRP A 13 -13.43 -13.32 3.62
CA TRP A 13 -13.97 -13.53 4.96
C TRP A 13 -13.76 -12.35 5.91
N THR A 14 -12.74 -11.52 5.69
CA THR A 14 -12.47 -10.36 6.54
C THR A 14 -13.55 -9.28 6.42
N ALA A 15 -14.33 -9.27 5.34
CA ALA A 15 -15.49 -8.39 5.20
C ALA A 15 -16.60 -8.72 6.21
N VAL A 16 -16.66 -9.97 6.68
CA VAL A 16 -17.64 -10.44 7.66
C VAL A 16 -17.08 -10.35 9.09
N ASP A 17 -15.80 -10.69 9.27
CA ASP A 17 -15.13 -10.65 10.59
C ASP A 17 -14.89 -9.22 11.10
N ALA A 18 -14.71 -8.23 10.22
CA ALA A 18 -14.40 -6.86 10.63
C ALA A 18 -15.53 -6.16 11.42
N PRO A 19 -16.81 -6.21 10.99
CA PRO A 19 -17.94 -5.72 11.78
C PRO A 19 -18.08 -6.38 13.16
N GLU A 20 -17.79 -7.68 13.27
CA GLU A 20 -17.85 -8.41 14.56
C GLU A 20 -16.81 -7.92 15.58
N ARG A 21 -15.79 -7.20 15.10
CA ARG A 21 -14.70 -6.65 15.90
C ARG A 21 -14.74 -5.13 16.03
N ASP A 22 -15.82 -4.48 15.57
CA ASP A 22 -15.93 -3.03 15.46
C ASP A 22 -14.75 -2.39 14.70
N LEU A 23 -14.24 -3.07 13.67
CA LEU A 23 -13.07 -2.66 12.89
C LEU A 23 -13.48 -2.19 11.49
N VAL A 24 -12.98 -1.02 11.07
CA VAL A 24 -13.06 -0.58 9.67
C VAL A 24 -11.86 -1.11 8.88
N ILE A 25 -12.07 -1.74 7.73
CA ILE A 25 -10.99 -2.13 6.82
C ILE A 25 -11.12 -1.37 5.49
N ILE A 26 -10.00 -0.79 5.04
CA ILE A 26 -9.87 -0.15 3.73
C ILE A 26 -8.90 -0.96 2.88
N TYR A 27 -9.43 -1.59 1.82
CA TYR A 27 -8.63 -2.23 0.77
C TYR A 27 -8.27 -1.20 -0.29
N ALA A 28 -7.02 -0.78 -0.30
CA ALA A 28 -6.52 0.28 -1.18
C ALA A 28 -5.81 -0.25 -2.43
N GLY A 29 -5.77 -1.56 -2.65
CA GLY A 29 -5.11 -2.23 -3.77
C GLY A 29 -3.65 -2.57 -3.45
N HIS A 30 -3.22 -3.79 -3.77
CA HIS A 30 -1.87 -4.29 -3.47
C HIS A 30 -0.81 -3.42 -4.13
N TYR A 31 -0.95 -3.21 -5.44
CA TYR A 31 -0.03 -2.38 -6.21
C TYR A 31 0.02 -0.94 -5.68
N ALA A 32 -1.14 -0.34 -5.41
CA ALA A 32 -1.19 1.06 -4.97
C ALA A 32 -0.50 1.25 -3.61
N THR A 33 -0.65 0.30 -2.68
CA THR A 33 -0.09 0.39 -1.32
C THR A 33 1.41 0.09 -1.27
N GLU A 34 1.93 -0.77 -2.14
CA GLU A 34 3.35 -1.17 -2.11
C GLU A 34 4.30 -0.30 -2.95
N THR A 35 3.77 0.57 -3.81
CA THR A 35 4.61 1.46 -4.63
C THR A 35 5.19 2.66 -3.87
N LEU A 36 4.63 2.99 -2.70
CA LEU A 36 5.03 4.15 -1.91
C LEU A 36 6.48 4.04 -1.43
N GLY A 37 6.86 2.89 -0.88
CA GLY A 37 8.19 2.65 -0.30
C GLY A 37 9.31 2.69 -1.34
N VAL A 38 9.15 1.96 -2.46
CA VAL A 38 10.17 1.92 -3.54
C VAL A 38 10.36 3.28 -4.21
N ARG A 39 9.30 4.09 -4.31
CA ARG A 39 9.39 5.47 -4.83
C ARG A 39 10.15 6.38 -3.89
N ALA A 40 9.87 6.29 -2.59
CA ALA A 40 10.58 7.07 -1.57
C ALA A 40 12.06 6.69 -1.51
N LEU A 41 12.37 5.39 -1.53
CA LEU A 41 13.74 4.90 -1.54
C LEU A 41 14.51 5.37 -2.78
N GLY A 42 13.92 5.26 -3.97
CA GLY A 42 14.53 5.73 -5.20
C GLY A 42 14.81 7.24 -5.19
N ALA A 43 13.87 8.04 -4.67
CA ALA A 43 14.06 9.48 -4.52
C ALA A 43 15.16 9.83 -3.49
N MET A 44 15.24 9.10 -2.38
CA MET A 44 16.28 9.27 -1.37
C MET A 44 17.68 9.02 -1.96
N ILE A 45 17.87 7.87 -2.62
CA ILE A 45 19.15 7.48 -3.23
C ILE A 45 19.54 8.47 -4.34
N ALA A 46 18.58 8.90 -5.15
CA ALA A 46 18.81 9.90 -6.18
C ALA A 46 19.36 11.22 -5.61
N GLY A 47 18.80 11.67 -4.48
CA GLY A 47 19.26 12.88 -3.78
C GLY A 47 20.65 12.71 -3.15
N GLU A 48 20.92 11.59 -2.50
CA GLU A 48 22.19 11.33 -1.82
C GLU A 48 23.36 11.21 -2.80
N PHE A 49 23.17 10.49 -3.90
CA PHE A 49 24.23 10.18 -4.86
C PHE A 49 24.19 11.03 -6.13
N GLN A 50 23.24 11.98 -6.22
CA GLN A 50 23.05 12.82 -7.41
C GLN A 50 22.83 12.00 -8.70
N LEU A 51 22.09 10.89 -8.57
CA LEU A 51 21.78 9.97 -9.66
C LEU A 51 20.37 10.21 -10.22
N PRO A 52 20.16 10.04 -11.53
CA PRO A 52 18.81 10.10 -12.10
C PRO A 52 17.97 8.90 -11.60
N PHE A 53 16.74 9.18 -11.19
CA PHE A 53 15.75 8.17 -10.82
C PHE A 53 14.45 8.36 -11.60
N ARG A 54 13.87 7.24 -12.03
CA ARG A 54 12.55 7.19 -12.63
C ARG A 54 11.78 5.98 -12.13
N PHE A 55 10.59 6.22 -11.59
CA PHE A 55 9.64 5.16 -11.30
C PHE A 55 8.90 4.75 -12.58
N ILE A 56 8.79 3.44 -12.83
CA ILE A 56 8.05 2.89 -13.98
C ILE A 56 6.78 2.23 -13.44
N PRO A 57 5.60 2.87 -13.63
CA PRO A 57 4.36 2.27 -13.18
C PRO A 57 3.96 1.08 -14.06
N SER A 58 3.42 0.04 -13.43
CA SER A 58 2.86 -1.15 -14.09
C SER A 58 1.63 -1.61 -13.30
N PRO A 59 0.54 -0.82 -13.30
CA PRO A 59 -0.64 -1.10 -12.51
C PRO A 59 -1.31 -2.40 -12.97
N THR A 60 -1.76 -3.21 -12.02
CA THR A 60 -2.44 -4.49 -12.26
C THR A 60 -3.97 -4.35 -12.33
N GLY A 61 -4.53 -3.30 -11.73
CA GLY A 61 -5.98 -3.15 -11.56
C GLY A 61 -6.58 -4.10 -10.52
N LEU A 62 -5.72 -4.75 -9.73
CA LEU A 62 -6.05 -5.59 -8.58
C LEU A 62 -5.70 -4.83 -7.30
#